data_AF-A0A9D1AT16-F1
#
_entry.id   AF-A0A9D1AT16-F1
#
_cell.length_a   1.000
_cell.length_b   1.000
_cell.length_c   1.000
_cell.angle_alpha   90.00
_cell.angle_beta   90.00
_cell.angle_gamma   90.00
#
_symmetry.space_group_name_H-M   'P 1'
#
loop_
_entity.id
_entity.type
_entity.pdbx_description
1 polymer ?
#
loop_
_entity_poly.entity_id
_entity_poly.type
_entity_poly.pdbx_seq_one_letter_code
_entity_poly.pdbx_strand_id
1 'polypeptide(L)'
;MRLTSALLLSGVACQPQIPKVEGQVIDVWENPIEGATVMVEGGTERPLTDAEGHYALQRVPGTHVAKAGHKDYIQQHVQLEMSEEGPPPQGPTFVLYPKPKSKGLFLVMHDRYEAIKPQHVQIVGGAVRSYRGIQDTGEVVAETAKPQLLWHTDLRQDEIMRLGLELRRLEFVDKAQLPGTEGLTEVSVNLYVDAGQIPIERIPLRSRSDYLIEPVGALQPGVYAFQTQDLLSASDGTAFSQLPPELRVVHPFQVR
;
A
#
# COMPACT_ATOMS: atom_id res chain seq x y z
N MET A 1 -19.38 63.85 -55.22
CA MET A 1 -18.71 62.54 -55.10
C MET A 1 -18.89 62.05 -53.67
N ARG A 2 -19.71 61.02 -53.44
CA ARG A 2 -19.92 60.43 -52.12
C ARG A 2 -18.88 59.32 -51.91
N LEU A 3 -18.05 59.44 -50.87
CA LEU A 3 -17.19 58.35 -50.40
C LEU A 3 -18.04 57.34 -49.64
N THR A 4 -18.16 56.14 -50.16
CA THR A 4 -18.67 54.96 -49.46
C THR A 4 -17.52 54.30 -48.72
N SER A 5 -17.45 54.51 -47.40
CA SER A 5 -16.58 53.77 -46.50
C SER A 5 -17.06 52.32 -46.38
N ALA A 6 -16.24 51.38 -46.82
CA ALA A 6 -16.43 49.96 -46.60
C ALA A 6 -16.01 49.61 -45.17
N LEU A 7 -17.00 49.27 -44.33
CA LEU A 7 -16.78 48.75 -42.98
C LEU A 7 -16.56 47.23 -43.09
N LEU A 8 -15.30 46.79 -43.09
CA LEU A 8 -14.92 45.39 -42.98
C LEU A 8 -15.13 44.93 -41.52
N LEU A 9 -16.26 44.26 -41.26
CA LEU A 9 -16.45 43.51 -40.02
C LEU A 9 -15.62 42.21 -40.08
N SER A 10 -14.46 42.23 -39.44
CA SER A 10 -13.69 41.02 -39.14
C SER A 10 -14.40 40.23 -38.04
N GLY A 11 -15.19 39.23 -38.43
CA GLY A 11 -15.76 38.26 -37.50
C GLY A 11 -14.66 37.41 -36.89
N VAL A 12 -14.41 37.56 -35.58
CA VAL A 12 -13.63 36.62 -34.79
C VAL A 12 -14.44 35.33 -34.70
N ALA A 13 -14.12 34.35 -35.55
CA ALA A 13 -14.66 33.01 -35.44
C ALA A 13 -14.14 32.38 -34.15
N CYS A 14 -14.95 32.46 -33.08
CA CYS A 14 -14.71 31.74 -31.84
C CYS A 14 -14.84 30.25 -32.16
N GLN A 15 -13.73 29.53 -32.31
CA GLN A 15 -13.75 28.09 -32.51
C GLN A 15 -14.39 27.43 -31.27
N PRO A 16 -15.32 26.48 -31.45
CA PRO A 16 -15.94 25.80 -30.31
C PRO A 16 -14.86 25.04 -29.53
N GLN A 17 -14.53 25.53 -28.34
CA GLN A 17 -13.60 24.87 -27.44
C GLN A 17 -14.29 23.64 -26.85
N ILE A 18 -13.75 22.46 -27.14
CA ILE A 18 -14.29 21.21 -26.59
C ILE A 18 -14.09 21.26 -25.07
N PRO A 19 -15.14 21.01 -24.26
CA PRO A 19 -15.02 21.01 -22.81
C PRO A 19 -13.95 20.03 -22.34
N LYS A 20 -13.20 20.40 -21.30
CA LYS A 20 -12.16 19.57 -20.71
C LYS A 20 -12.52 19.15 -19.29
N VAL A 21 -12.11 17.94 -18.92
CA VAL A 21 -12.16 17.42 -17.56
C VAL A 21 -10.78 17.62 -16.94
N GLU A 22 -10.71 18.43 -15.89
CA GLU A 22 -9.46 18.83 -15.25
C GLU A 22 -9.32 18.18 -13.89
N GLY A 23 -8.13 17.67 -13.58
CA GLY A 23 -7.84 17.07 -12.28
C GLY A 23 -6.35 17.14 -11.97
N GLN A 24 -5.92 16.36 -10.97
CA GLN A 24 -4.54 16.37 -10.51
C GLN A 24 -3.98 14.94 -10.38
N VAL A 25 -2.67 14.80 -10.53
CA VAL A 25 -1.93 13.60 -10.17
C VAL A 25 -0.94 13.99 -9.07
N ILE A 26 -1.09 13.36 -7.92
CA ILE A 26 -0.23 13.50 -6.75
C ILE A 26 0.34 12.15 -6.34
N ASP A 27 1.38 12.14 -5.53
CA ASP A 27 1.84 10.94 -4.86
C ASP A 27 1.09 10.69 -3.54
N VAL A 28 1.37 9.55 -2.91
CA VAL A 28 0.78 9.17 -1.61
C VAL A 28 1.11 10.15 -0.46
N TRP A 29 2.09 11.03 -0.66
CA TRP A 29 2.50 12.08 0.29
C TRP A 29 2.02 13.47 -0.13
N GLU A 30 1.02 13.53 -1.01
CA GLU A 30 0.38 14.75 -1.49
C GLU A 30 1.28 15.68 -2.32
N ASN A 31 2.43 15.18 -2.81
CA ASN A 31 3.27 15.96 -3.72
C ASN A 31 2.74 15.87 -5.15
N PRO A 32 2.68 16.99 -5.90
CA PRO A 32 2.30 16.95 -7.31
C PRO A 32 3.32 16.19 -8.15
N ILE A 33 2.84 15.42 -9.13
CA ILE A 33 3.70 14.66 -10.04
C ILE A 33 3.68 15.35 -11.41
N GLU A 34 4.78 16.00 -11.78
CA GLU A 34 4.99 16.54 -13.13
C GLU A 34 5.25 15.42 -14.14
N GLY A 35 4.74 15.57 -15.36
CA GLY A 35 5.03 14.64 -16.46
C GLY A 35 4.36 13.27 -16.34
N ALA A 36 3.41 13.09 -15.41
CA ALA A 36 2.56 11.91 -15.36
C ALA A 36 1.66 11.89 -16.60
N THR A 37 1.57 10.73 -17.26
CA THR A 37 0.66 10.55 -18.39
C THR A 37 -0.73 10.20 -17.86
N VAL A 38 -1.73 10.95 -18.29
CA VAL A 38 -3.15 10.66 -18.01
C VAL A 38 -3.86 10.29 -19.31
N MET A 39 -4.66 9.23 -19.30
CA MET A 39 -5.41 8.80 -20.49
C MET A 39 -6.73 8.12 -20.13
N VAL A 40 -7.67 8.13 -21.06
CA VAL A 40 -8.89 7.31 -21.00
C VAL A 40 -8.68 6.02 -21.79
N GLU A 41 -9.09 4.86 -21.25
CA GLU A 41 -9.06 3.59 -21.98
C GLU A 41 -9.81 3.69 -23.31
N GLY A 42 -9.18 3.26 -24.40
CA GLY A 42 -9.73 3.38 -25.76
C GLY A 42 -9.56 4.77 -26.39
N GLY A 43 -9.17 5.78 -25.61
CA GLY A 43 -8.83 7.11 -26.10
C GLY A 43 -7.44 7.16 -26.76
N THR A 44 -7.23 8.18 -27.59
CA THR A 44 -5.94 8.45 -28.26
C THR A 44 -5.13 9.53 -27.56
N GLU A 45 -5.76 10.40 -26.78
CA GLU A 45 -5.08 11.46 -26.04
C GLU A 45 -4.29 10.94 -24.83
N ARG A 46 -3.14 11.55 -24.61
CA ARG A 46 -2.21 11.23 -23.52
C ARG A 46 -1.56 12.50 -22.97
N PRO A 47 -2.33 13.46 -22.44
CA PRO A 47 -1.76 14.64 -21.82
C PRO A 47 -0.77 14.26 -20.72
N LEU A 48 0.25 15.09 -20.57
CA LEU A 48 1.16 15.07 -19.44
C LEU A 48 0.69 16.09 -18.41
N THR A 49 0.91 15.79 -17.14
CA THR A 49 0.67 16.75 -16.07
C THR A 49 1.72 17.86 -16.07
N ASP A 50 1.30 19.06 -15.65
CA ASP A 50 2.20 20.20 -15.43
C ASP A 50 2.96 20.10 -14.08
N ALA A 51 3.73 21.14 -13.75
CA ALA A 51 4.56 21.20 -12.54
C ALA A 51 3.74 21.12 -11.24
N GLU A 52 2.50 21.57 -11.28
CA GLU A 52 1.53 21.47 -10.18
C GLU A 52 0.72 20.16 -10.22
N GLY A 53 1.06 19.24 -11.13
CA GLY A 53 0.43 17.94 -11.27
C GLY A 53 -0.93 17.96 -11.96
N HIS A 54 -1.36 19.10 -12.54
CA HIS A 54 -2.66 19.20 -13.19
C HIS A 54 -2.66 18.57 -14.57
N TYR A 55 -3.77 17.94 -14.93
CA TYR A 55 -4.03 17.44 -16.28
C TYR A 55 -5.36 17.95 -16.80
N ALA A 56 -5.55 17.88 -18.11
CA ALA A 56 -6.83 18.15 -18.74
C ALA A 56 -7.12 17.12 -19.85
N LEU A 57 -8.21 16.37 -19.70
CA LEU A 57 -8.69 15.38 -20.68
C LEU A 57 -9.83 15.96 -21.50
N GLN A 58 -9.96 15.58 -22.76
CA GLN A 58 -11.17 15.86 -23.53
C GLN A 58 -12.41 15.24 -22.87
N ARG A 59 -13.48 16.02 -22.71
CA ARG A 59 -14.77 15.50 -22.24
C ARG A 59 -15.39 14.63 -23.32
N VAL A 60 -15.48 13.33 -23.05
CA VAL A 60 -16.19 12.36 -23.88
C VAL A 60 -17.31 11.76 -23.03
N PRO A 61 -18.58 11.99 -23.38
CA PRO A 61 -19.70 11.50 -22.59
C PRO A 61 -19.68 9.98 -22.36
N GLY A 62 -20.21 9.55 -21.21
CA GLY A 62 -20.31 8.15 -20.82
C GLY A 62 -19.42 7.77 -19.63
N THR A 63 -19.42 6.47 -19.33
CA THR A 63 -18.60 5.87 -18.28
C THR A 63 -17.30 5.34 -18.87
N HIS A 64 -16.18 5.81 -18.33
CA HIS A 64 -14.85 5.53 -18.83
C HIS A 64 -13.93 5.04 -17.72
N VAL A 65 -12.83 4.39 -18.08
CA VAL A 65 -11.71 4.11 -17.17
C VAL A 65 -10.58 5.07 -17.50
N ALA A 66 -10.30 5.99 -16.58
CA ALA A 66 -9.16 6.89 -16.68
C ALA A 66 -7.94 6.28 -15.95
N LYS A 67 -6.75 6.49 -16.51
CA LYS A 67 -5.48 5.97 -16.01
C LYS A 67 -4.50 7.11 -15.84
N ALA A 68 -3.79 7.11 -14.72
CA ALA A 68 -2.61 7.93 -14.54
C ALA A 68 -1.39 7.03 -14.30
N GLY A 69 -0.26 7.39 -14.93
CA GLY A 69 0.98 6.64 -14.78
C GLY A 69 2.21 7.52 -15.01
N HIS A 70 3.25 7.25 -14.21
CA HIS A 70 4.58 7.80 -14.38
C HIS A 70 5.58 6.65 -14.25
N LYS A 71 6.74 6.72 -14.92
CA LYS A 71 7.69 5.59 -14.98
C LYS A 71 8.15 5.12 -13.59
N ASP A 72 8.25 6.06 -12.65
CA ASP A 72 8.75 5.83 -11.29
C ASP A 72 7.63 5.50 -10.28
N TYR A 73 6.38 5.41 -10.74
CA TYR A 73 5.21 5.22 -9.89
C TYR A 73 4.36 4.03 -10.34
N ILE A 74 3.65 3.44 -9.38
CA ILE A 74 2.63 2.43 -9.60
C ILE A 74 1.39 3.15 -10.16
N GLN A 75 0.93 2.72 -11.34
CA GLN A 75 -0.21 3.33 -12.01
C GLN A 75 -1.51 3.17 -11.21
N GLN A 76 -2.44 4.08 -11.43
CA GLN A 76 -3.78 4.02 -10.84
C GLN A 76 -4.85 4.14 -11.93
N HIS A 77 -5.93 3.38 -11.78
CA HIS A 77 -7.10 3.45 -12.64
C HIS A 77 -8.31 3.89 -11.82
N VAL A 78 -9.12 4.79 -12.37
CA VAL A 78 -10.34 5.31 -11.74
C VAL A 78 -11.47 5.25 -12.77
N GLN A 79 -12.66 4.84 -12.33
CA GLN A 79 -13.87 4.95 -13.14
C GLN A 79 -14.31 6.42 -13.14
N LEU A 80 -14.52 6.97 -14.33
CA LEU A 80 -14.85 8.36 -14.55
C LEU A 80 -16.16 8.45 -15.33
N GLU A 81 -17.14 9.13 -14.75
CA GLU A 81 -18.41 9.43 -15.41
C GLU A 81 -18.38 10.85 -15.96
N MET A 82 -18.61 10.98 -17.26
CA MET A 82 -18.65 12.26 -17.96
C MET A 82 -20.05 12.47 -18.52
N SER A 83 -20.77 13.49 -18.03
CA SER A 83 -22.09 13.85 -18.55
C SER A 83 -22.00 14.56 -19.90
N GLU A 84 -23.08 14.64 -20.67
CA GLU A 84 -23.17 15.50 -21.88
C GLU A 84 -23.44 16.96 -21.54
N GLU A 85 -24.25 17.20 -20.52
CA GLU A 85 -24.76 18.53 -20.15
C GLU A 85 -24.10 19.07 -18.87
N GLY A 86 -24.15 20.38 -18.68
CA GLY A 86 -23.63 21.06 -17.48
C GLY A 86 -22.15 21.48 -17.57
N PRO A 87 -21.62 22.14 -16.53
CA PRO A 87 -20.21 22.50 -16.46
C PRO A 87 -19.33 21.25 -16.59
N PRO A 88 -18.09 21.38 -17.11
CA PRO A 88 -17.19 20.23 -17.18
C PRO A 88 -17.02 19.64 -15.78
N PRO A 89 -17.17 18.32 -15.61
CA PRO A 89 -16.97 17.71 -14.30
C PRO A 89 -15.52 17.92 -13.85
N GLN A 90 -15.32 18.13 -12.55
CA GLN A 90 -13.98 18.04 -11.97
C GLN A 90 -13.50 16.60 -12.11
N GLY A 91 -12.35 16.42 -12.73
CA GLY A 91 -11.68 15.14 -12.87
C GLY A 91 -11.18 14.62 -11.52
N PRO A 92 -10.92 13.31 -11.41
CA PRO A 92 -10.41 12.73 -10.17
C PRO A 92 -8.99 13.21 -9.88
N THR A 93 -8.66 13.25 -8.59
CA THR A 93 -7.27 13.25 -8.13
C THR A 93 -6.75 11.83 -8.15
N PHE A 94 -5.69 11.57 -8.93
CA PHE A 94 -4.97 10.32 -8.89
C PHE A 94 -3.89 10.37 -7.81
N VAL A 95 -3.84 9.35 -6.96
CA VAL A 95 -2.82 9.16 -5.93
C VAL A 95 -1.94 7.99 -6.34
N LEU A 96 -0.72 8.29 -6.75
CA LEU A 96 0.24 7.28 -7.19
C LEU A 96 1.22 6.93 -6.07
N TYR A 97 1.59 5.66 -6.00
CA TYR A 97 2.61 5.17 -5.07
C TYR A 97 3.95 5.09 -5.81
N PRO A 98 5.03 5.74 -5.34
CA PRO A 98 6.35 5.50 -5.89
C PRO A 98 6.70 4.02 -5.88
N LYS A 99 7.42 3.55 -6.91
CA LYS A 99 7.87 2.16 -6.95
C LYS A 99 8.98 1.93 -5.92
N PRO A 100 8.84 0.95 -5.01
CA PRO A 100 9.92 0.57 -4.13
C PRO A 100 11.15 0.13 -4.93
N LYS A 101 12.35 0.51 -4.45
CA LYS A 101 13.62 0.14 -5.11
C LYS A 101 14.03 -1.31 -4.82
N SER A 102 13.41 -1.95 -3.83
CA SER A 102 13.68 -3.32 -3.40
C SER A 102 12.39 -4.02 -3.01
N LYS A 103 12.45 -5.35 -2.97
CA LYS A 103 11.37 -6.20 -2.48
C LYS A 103 11.28 -6.12 -0.95
N GLY A 104 10.08 -6.34 -0.43
CA GLY A 104 9.82 -6.38 1.00
C GLY A 104 8.54 -5.67 1.40
N LEU A 105 8.34 -5.60 2.72
CA LEU A 105 7.27 -4.85 3.34
C LEU A 105 7.80 -3.46 3.74
N PHE A 106 7.03 -2.44 3.42
CA PHE A 106 7.35 -1.05 3.69
C PHE A 106 6.20 -0.42 4.45
N LEU A 107 6.51 0.29 5.52
CA LEU A 107 5.57 1.20 6.14
C LEU A 107 5.53 2.50 5.30
N VAL A 108 4.33 2.96 4.98
CA VAL A 108 4.13 4.25 4.31
C VAL A 108 4.13 5.34 5.38
N MET A 109 5.24 6.06 5.47
CA MET A 109 5.41 7.21 6.37
C MET A 109 4.83 8.47 5.71
N HIS A 110 4.91 9.61 6.39
CA HIS A 110 4.40 10.89 5.87
C HIS A 110 5.11 11.42 4.61
N ASP A 111 6.33 10.96 4.32
CA ASP A 111 7.19 11.52 3.25
C ASP A 111 8.08 10.48 2.55
N ARG A 112 8.02 9.22 2.99
CA ARG A 112 8.89 8.16 2.50
C ARG A 112 8.32 6.79 2.81
N TYR A 113 8.98 5.78 2.24
CA TYR A 113 8.84 4.41 2.70
C TYR A 113 9.91 4.08 3.74
N GLU A 114 9.52 3.31 4.74
CA GLU A 114 10.45 2.73 5.70
C GLU A 114 10.39 1.21 5.65
N ALA A 115 11.51 0.57 5.29
CA ALA A 115 11.56 -0.86 5.06
C ALA A 115 11.50 -1.64 6.39
N ILE A 116 10.56 -2.57 6.50
CA ILE A 116 10.41 -3.42 7.68
C ILE A 116 11.34 -4.63 7.54
N LYS A 117 12.45 -4.56 8.27
CA LYS A 117 13.48 -5.62 8.25
C LYS A 117 12.91 -6.93 8.81
N PRO A 118 13.21 -8.08 8.17
CA PRO A 118 12.80 -9.38 8.70
C PRO A 118 13.55 -9.71 10.00
N GLN A 119 12.87 -10.39 10.92
CA GLN A 119 13.41 -10.90 12.18
C GLN A 119 13.15 -12.39 12.28
N HIS A 120 14.18 -13.15 12.67
CA HIS A 120 14.07 -14.59 12.81
C HIS A 120 13.23 -14.98 14.04
N VAL A 121 12.32 -15.92 13.82
CA VAL A 121 11.52 -16.51 14.90
C VAL A 121 12.38 -17.48 15.71
N GLN A 122 12.38 -17.29 17.02
CA GLN A 122 13.04 -18.13 18.00
C GLN A 122 12.03 -19.01 18.72
N ILE A 123 12.51 -20.15 19.22
CA ILE A 123 11.73 -21.05 20.06
C ILE A 123 12.41 -21.15 21.42
N VAL A 124 11.64 -20.90 22.48
CA VAL A 124 12.07 -21.15 23.87
C VAL A 124 11.11 -22.12 24.52
N GLY A 125 11.65 -23.22 25.05
CA GLY A 125 10.90 -24.24 25.78
C GLY A 125 11.20 -25.66 25.30
N GLY A 126 10.29 -26.60 25.57
CA GLY A 126 10.47 -28.02 25.30
C GLY A 126 9.33 -28.63 24.50
N ALA A 127 9.35 -29.96 24.36
CA ALA A 127 8.35 -30.70 23.59
C ALA A 127 6.92 -30.58 24.17
N VAL A 128 6.78 -30.35 25.48
CA VAL A 128 5.48 -30.25 26.16
C VAL A 128 4.86 -28.86 26.00
N ARG A 129 5.68 -27.81 26.11
CA ARG A 129 5.26 -26.41 25.93
C ARG A 129 6.45 -25.59 25.46
N SER A 130 6.21 -24.78 24.44
CA SER A 130 7.18 -23.85 23.89
C SER A 130 6.53 -22.52 23.54
N TYR A 131 7.35 -21.49 23.48
CA TYR A 131 7.02 -20.14 23.04
C TYR A 131 7.72 -19.88 21.71
N ARG A 132 7.00 -19.29 20.77
CA ARG A 132 7.55 -18.80 19.50
C ARG A 132 7.41 -17.30 19.45
N GLY A 133 8.48 -16.63 19.06
CA GLY A 133 8.51 -15.18 19.06
C GLY A 133 9.80 -14.61 18.52
N ILE A 134 9.96 -13.31 18.67
CA ILE A 134 11.15 -12.56 18.26
C ILE A 134 11.74 -11.81 19.45
N GLN A 135 13.05 -11.59 19.44
CA GLN A 135 13.72 -10.80 20.48
C GLN A 135 13.73 -9.30 20.15
N ASP A 136 13.85 -8.97 18.86
CA ASP A 136 13.95 -7.60 18.36
C ASP A 136 12.66 -7.23 17.61
N THR A 137 12.08 -6.08 17.95
CA THR A 137 10.86 -5.54 17.35
C THR A 137 11.13 -4.65 16.14
N GLY A 138 12.41 -4.42 15.83
CA GLY A 138 12.85 -3.51 14.79
C GLY A 138 12.71 -2.03 15.19
N GLU A 139 13.20 -1.18 14.28
CA GLU A 139 13.29 0.26 14.49
C GLU A 139 12.08 1.01 13.91
N VAL A 140 11.27 0.35 13.09
CA VAL A 140 10.17 0.97 12.34
C VAL A 140 8.98 1.23 13.26
N VAL A 141 8.51 2.48 13.27
CA VAL A 141 7.40 2.94 14.10
C VAL A 141 6.35 3.64 13.25
N ALA A 142 5.12 3.17 13.33
CA ALA A 142 3.94 3.85 12.81
C ALA A 142 3.44 4.92 13.78
N GLU A 143 3.25 6.13 13.25
CA GLU A 143 2.76 7.30 13.98
C GLU A 143 1.22 7.43 13.95
N THR A 144 0.55 6.49 13.28
CA THR A 144 -0.90 6.43 13.14
C THR A 144 -1.42 5.07 13.58
N ALA A 145 -2.61 5.08 14.18
CA ALA A 145 -3.34 3.86 14.52
C ALA A 145 -3.83 3.09 13.27
N LYS A 146 -3.85 3.71 12.09
CA LYS A 146 -4.19 3.04 10.82
C LYS A 146 -3.00 3.10 9.86
N PRO A 147 -1.92 2.34 10.13
CA PRO A 147 -0.77 2.34 9.25
C PRO A 147 -1.14 1.73 7.90
N GLN A 148 -0.65 2.38 6.83
CA GLN A 148 -0.65 1.82 5.49
C GLN A 148 0.69 1.15 5.22
N LEU A 149 0.65 -0.05 4.65
CA LEU A 149 1.85 -0.76 4.26
C LEU A 149 1.84 -1.10 2.79
N LEU A 150 2.99 -0.96 2.14
CA LEU A 150 3.20 -1.38 0.77
C LEU A 150 4.04 -2.67 0.77
N TRP A 151 3.52 -3.71 0.14
CA TRP A 151 4.25 -4.95 -0.10
C TRP A 151 4.67 -5.04 -1.56
N HIS A 152 5.99 -4.99 -1.80
CA HIS A 152 6.58 -5.20 -3.12
C HIS A 152 7.19 -6.60 -3.22
N THR A 153 6.69 -7.42 -4.15
CA THR A 153 7.04 -8.83 -4.29
C THR A 153 6.94 -9.32 -5.74
N ASP A 154 7.69 -10.37 -6.08
CA ASP A 154 7.56 -11.06 -7.39
C ASP A 154 6.45 -12.12 -7.39
N LEU A 155 5.86 -12.38 -6.23
CA LEU A 155 4.85 -13.42 -6.08
C LEU A 155 3.56 -13.05 -6.79
N ARG A 156 2.96 -14.06 -7.42
CA ARG A 156 1.65 -13.94 -8.05
C ARG A 156 0.57 -13.88 -6.98
N GLN A 157 -0.60 -13.33 -7.35
CA GLN A 157 -1.71 -13.17 -6.42
C GLN A 157 -2.17 -14.50 -5.79
N ASP A 158 -2.18 -15.60 -6.55
CA ASP A 158 -2.51 -16.94 -6.04
C ASP A 158 -1.49 -17.45 -5.02
N GLU A 159 -0.20 -17.14 -5.23
CA GLU A 159 0.89 -17.48 -4.30
C GLU A 159 0.77 -16.67 -3.01
N ILE A 160 0.48 -15.37 -3.11
CA ILE A 160 0.23 -14.49 -1.95
C ILE A 160 -0.94 -14.99 -1.11
N MET A 161 -2.02 -15.43 -1.75
CA MET A 161 -3.17 -15.98 -1.03
C MET A 161 -2.81 -17.26 -0.28
N ARG A 162 -1.97 -18.12 -0.88
CA ARG A 162 -1.50 -19.37 -0.26
C ARG A 162 -0.49 -19.17 0.85
N LEU A 163 0.32 -18.11 0.79
CA LEU A 163 1.28 -17.81 1.86
C LEU A 163 0.59 -17.51 3.20
N GLY A 164 -0.67 -17.09 3.18
CA GLY A 164 -1.39 -16.76 4.40
C GLY A 164 -0.72 -15.61 5.14
N LEU A 165 -0.52 -14.48 4.45
CA LEU A 165 -0.02 -13.26 5.10
C LEU A 165 -1.01 -12.84 6.19
N GLU A 166 -0.52 -12.70 7.41
CA GLU A 166 -1.29 -12.28 8.58
C GLU A 166 -0.58 -11.17 9.34
N LEU A 167 -1.36 -10.33 10.01
CA LEU A 167 -0.86 -9.39 11.01
C LEU A 167 -1.16 -9.94 12.40
N ARG A 168 -0.13 -10.03 13.26
CA ARG A 168 -0.27 -10.45 14.66
C ARG A 168 0.10 -9.30 15.58
N ARG A 169 -0.66 -9.11 16.65
CA ARG A 169 -0.23 -8.32 17.80
C ARG A 169 0.75 -9.15 18.61
N LEU A 170 1.81 -8.54 19.11
CA LEU A 170 2.78 -9.21 19.96
C LEU A 170 2.73 -8.67 21.40
N GLU A 171 3.02 -9.54 22.36
CA GLU A 171 3.25 -9.18 23.75
C GLU A 171 4.61 -9.70 24.23
N PHE A 172 5.27 -8.95 25.10
CA PHE A 172 6.56 -9.35 25.64
C PHE A 172 6.38 -10.30 26.82
N VAL A 173 7.04 -11.46 26.73
CA VAL A 173 7.10 -12.46 27.80
C VAL A 173 8.54 -12.56 28.28
N ASP A 174 8.80 -12.01 29.47
CA ASP A 174 10.09 -12.12 30.15
C ASP A 174 10.32 -13.56 30.66
N LYS A 175 9.34 -14.10 31.38
CA LYS A 175 9.43 -15.42 32.04
C LYS A 175 8.17 -16.24 31.89
N ALA A 176 8.33 -17.56 31.95
CA ALA A 176 7.22 -18.50 31.92
C ALA A 176 7.47 -19.74 32.79
N GLN A 177 6.39 -20.37 33.24
CA GLN A 177 6.42 -21.67 33.91
C GLN A 177 6.29 -22.78 32.87
N LEU A 178 7.32 -23.60 32.73
CA LEU A 178 7.34 -24.76 31.84
C LEU A 178 7.39 -26.07 32.64
N PRO A 179 6.72 -27.14 32.17
CA PRO A 179 6.84 -28.45 32.79
C PRO A 179 8.24 -29.04 32.53
N GLY A 180 8.95 -29.31 33.61
CA GLY A 180 10.22 -30.03 33.67
C GLY A 180 10.07 -31.39 34.38
N THR A 181 11.19 -32.09 34.54
CA THR A 181 11.22 -33.44 35.17
C THR A 181 10.82 -33.43 36.65
N GLU A 182 11.01 -32.30 37.33
CA GLU A 182 10.72 -32.14 38.77
C GLU A 182 9.42 -31.34 39.05
N GLY A 183 8.65 -30.99 38.02
CA GLY A 183 7.46 -30.15 38.13
C GLY A 183 7.56 -28.89 37.27
N LEU A 184 6.87 -27.82 37.65
CA LEU A 184 6.93 -26.55 36.95
C LEU A 184 8.24 -25.82 37.28
N THR A 185 8.98 -25.41 36.24
CA THR A 185 10.23 -24.66 36.35
C THR A 185 10.05 -23.30 35.68
N GLU A 186 10.46 -22.24 36.38
CA GLU A 186 10.52 -20.90 35.80
C GLU A 186 11.69 -20.83 34.82
N VAL A 187 11.40 -20.46 33.57
CA VAL A 187 12.41 -20.21 32.54
C VAL A 187 12.31 -18.78 32.05
N SER A 188 13.46 -18.23 31.65
CA SER A 188 13.51 -16.95 30.95
C SER A 188 13.18 -17.18 29.48
N VAL A 189 12.18 -16.45 28.98
CA VAL A 189 11.70 -16.48 27.60
C VAL A 189 12.30 -15.32 26.81
N ASN A 190 12.15 -14.08 27.30
CA ASN A 190 12.60 -12.85 26.63
C ASN A 190 12.19 -12.74 25.16
N LEU A 191 10.94 -13.07 24.84
CA LEU A 191 10.41 -12.98 23.47
C LEU A 191 9.15 -12.12 23.41
N TYR A 192 9.00 -11.42 22.30
CA TYR A 192 7.71 -10.93 21.82
C TYR A 192 6.99 -12.09 21.13
N VAL A 193 5.92 -12.57 21.76
CA VAL A 193 5.13 -13.73 21.31
C VAL A 193 3.77 -13.28 20.79
N ASP A 194 3.12 -14.16 20.04
CA ASP A 194 1.78 -13.91 19.52
C ASP A 194 0.75 -13.63 20.62
N ALA A 195 0.04 -12.51 20.50
CA ALA A 195 -1.02 -12.04 21.37
C ALA A 195 -2.38 -11.89 20.63
N GLY A 196 -2.47 -12.41 19.40
CA GLY A 196 -3.70 -12.47 18.63
C GLY A 196 -3.58 -11.87 17.23
N GLN A 197 -4.47 -12.34 16.35
CA GLN A 197 -4.54 -11.92 14.97
C GLN A 197 -5.31 -10.61 14.80
N ILE A 198 -4.82 -9.75 13.92
CA ILE A 198 -5.49 -8.53 13.48
C ILE A 198 -5.98 -8.73 12.04
N PRO A 199 -7.26 -8.49 11.75
CA PRO A 199 -7.76 -8.57 10.38
C PRO A 199 -7.15 -7.47 9.51
N ILE A 200 -6.72 -7.85 8.31
CA ILE A 200 -6.13 -6.96 7.31
C ILE A 200 -6.87 -7.07 5.99
N GLU A 201 -6.95 -5.95 5.28
CA GLU A 201 -7.31 -5.90 3.88
C GLU A 201 -6.03 -5.90 3.03
N ARG A 202 -6.10 -6.57 1.88
CA ARG A 202 -5.03 -6.62 0.89
C ARG A 202 -5.59 -6.08 -0.40
N ILE A 203 -5.15 -4.90 -0.78
CA ILE A 203 -5.66 -4.17 -1.93
C ILE A 203 -4.60 -4.27 -3.02
N PRO A 204 -4.81 -5.06 -4.09
CA PRO A 204 -3.88 -5.11 -5.20
C PRO A 204 -3.82 -3.74 -5.86
N LEU A 205 -2.62 -3.18 -5.98
CA LEU A 205 -2.43 -2.00 -6.81
C LEU A 205 -2.48 -2.42 -8.28
N ARG A 206 -2.61 -1.49 -9.22
CA ARG A 206 -2.65 -1.81 -10.67
C ARG A 206 -1.26 -2.20 -11.21
N SER A 207 -0.51 -2.97 -10.44
CA SER A 207 0.76 -3.61 -10.73
C SER A 207 0.65 -5.12 -10.43
N ARG A 208 1.57 -5.93 -10.96
CA ARG A 208 1.62 -7.37 -10.65
C ARG A 208 2.33 -7.67 -9.34
N SER A 209 3.12 -6.71 -8.85
CA SER A 209 4.09 -6.90 -7.78
C SER A 209 3.76 -6.13 -6.50
N ASP A 210 2.71 -5.31 -6.49
CA ASP A 210 2.51 -4.29 -5.46
C ASP A 210 1.12 -4.38 -4.85
N TYR A 211 1.09 -4.44 -3.52
CA TYR A 211 -0.14 -4.60 -2.74
C TYR A 211 -0.11 -3.62 -1.58
N LEU A 212 -1.21 -2.89 -1.39
CA LEU A 212 -1.42 -2.13 -0.18
C LEU A 212 -2.04 -3.07 0.87
N ILE A 213 -1.54 -2.98 2.09
CA ILE A 213 -2.02 -3.74 3.23
C ILE A 213 -2.48 -2.75 4.28
N GLU A 214 -3.72 -2.90 4.74
CA GLU A 214 -4.32 -2.01 5.72
C GLU A 214 -5.01 -2.82 6.81
N PRO A 215 -4.82 -2.50 8.09
CA PRO A 215 -5.65 -3.04 9.16
C PRO A 215 -7.12 -2.61 8.97
N VAL A 216 -8.06 -3.54 9.13
CA VAL A 216 -9.51 -3.25 9.02
C VAL A 216 -9.97 -2.23 10.08
N GLY A 217 -9.28 -2.17 11.22
CA GLY A 217 -9.58 -1.26 12.32
C GLY A 217 -8.34 -0.51 12.83
N ALA A 218 -8.56 0.49 13.68
CA ALA A 218 -7.46 1.19 14.35
C ALA A 218 -6.70 0.24 15.30
N LEU A 219 -5.39 0.18 15.12
CA LEU A 219 -4.46 -0.53 15.97
C LEU A 219 -4.30 0.20 17.30
N GLN A 220 -4.15 -0.56 18.39
CA GLN A 220 -3.74 -0.01 19.67
C GLN A 220 -2.21 0.18 19.71
N PRO A 221 -1.68 1.10 20.52
CA PRO A 221 -0.24 1.20 20.72
C PRO A 221 0.36 -0.15 21.16
N GLY A 222 1.50 -0.51 20.58
CA GLY A 222 2.14 -1.81 20.84
C GLY A 222 3.00 -2.31 19.68
N VAL A 223 3.37 -3.59 19.77
CA VAL A 223 4.22 -4.27 18.78
C VAL A 223 3.36 -5.18 17.92
N TYR A 224 3.61 -5.16 16.62
CA TYR A 224 2.92 -5.99 15.65
C TYR A 224 3.94 -6.65 14.72
N ALA A 225 3.58 -7.78 14.12
CA ALA A 225 4.41 -8.37 13.09
C ALA A 225 3.56 -9.01 11.99
N PHE A 226 4.03 -8.86 10.75
CA PHE A 226 3.53 -9.64 9.64
C PHE A 226 4.21 -11.01 9.62
N GLN A 227 3.42 -12.06 9.48
CA GLN A 227 3.90 -13.43 9.31
C GLN A 227 3.26 -14.08 8.09
N THR A 228 3.89 -15.16 7.63
CA THR A 228 3.28 -16.14 6.73
C THR A 228 3.35 -17.50 7.40
N GLN A 229 2.54 -18.48 6.97
CA GLN A 229 2.69 -19.89 7.41
C GLN A 229 2.63 -20.11 8.94
N ASP A 230 1.87 -19.27 9.65
CA ASP A 230 1.60 -19.41 11.10
C ASP A 230 2.85 -19.56 12.00
N LEU A 231 3.94 -18.86 11.63
CA LEU A 231 5.26 -18.99 12.26
C LEU A 231 5.28 -18.69 13.77
N LEU A 232 4.41 -17.80 14.26
CA LEU A 232 4.36 -17.37 15.66
C LEU A 232 3.41 -18.19 16.52
N SER A 233 2.56 -19.01 15.90
CA SER A 233 1.63 -19.87 16.65
C SER A 233 2.37 -21.08 17.24
N ALA A 234 2.05 -21.41 18.48
CA ALA A 234 2.61 -22.56 19.19
C ALA A 234 1.90 -23.89 18.87
N SER A 235 0.79 -23.88 18.12
CA SER A 235 -0.09 -25.05 17.97
C SER A 235 0.46 -26.14 17.04
N ASP A 236 1.32 -25.81 16.07
CA ASP A 236 1.94 -26.79 15.16
C ASP A 236 3.47 -26.79 15.26
N GLY A 237 3.97 -27.64 16.16
CA GLY A 237 5.39 -27.98 16.33
C GLY A 237 6.11 -28.38 15.05
N THR A 238 5.43 -29.21 14.25
CA THR A 238 6.07 -30.01 13.20
C THR A 238 6.29 -29.18 11.95
N ALA A 239 5.28 -28.39 11.53
CA ALA A 239 5.37 -27.54 10.35
C ALA A 239 6.55 -26.56 10.42
N PHE A 240 6.73 -25.87 11.55
CA PHE A 240 7.81 -24.90 11.73
C PHE A 240 9.21 -25.52 11.56
N SER A 241 9.44 -26.70 12.15
CA SER A 241 10.73 -27.37 12.09
C SER A 241 11.11 -27.84 10.68
N GLN A 242 10.14 -28.02 9.79
CA GLN A 242 10.34 -28.40 8.40
C GLN A 242 10.68 -27.20 7.50
N LEU A 243 10.37 -25.97 7.92
CA LEU A 243 10.68 -24.78 7.15
C LEU A 243 12.19 -24.50 7.16
N PRO A 244 12.82 -24.13 6.03
CA PRO A 244 14.19 -23.61 6.02
C PRO A 244 14.35 -22.39 6.94
N PRO A 245 15.48 -22.22 7.65
CA PRO A 245 15.71 -21.09 8.56
C PRO A 245 15.48 -19.71 7.93
N GLU A 246 15.76 -19.57 6.64
CA GLU A 246 15.61 -18.34 5.85
C GLU A 246 14.13 -17.93 5.69
N LEU A 247 13.21 -18.89 5.80
CA LEU A 247 11.76 -18.66 5.72
C LEU A 247 11.11 -18.49 7.10
N ARG A 248 11.86 -18.70 8.19
CA ARG A 248 11.36 -18.55 9.57
C ARG A 248 11.50 -17.11 10.04
N VAL A 249 10.99 -16.17 9.25
CA VAL A 249 11.10 -14.74 9.51
C VAL A 249 9.73 -14.09 9.58
N VAL A 250 9.62 -13.07 10.42
CA VAL A 250 8.48 -12.16 10.51
C VAL A 250 8.94 -10.74 10.31
N HIS A 251 8.03 -9.82 10.01
CA HIS A 251 8.34 -8.40 9.76
C HIS A 251 7.70 -7.53 10.84
N PRO A 252 8.40 -7.25 11.95
CA PRO A 252 7.85 -6.50 13.07
C PRO A 252 7.93 -4.99 12.89
N PHE A 253 6.95 -4.29 13.45
CA PHE A 253 6.92 -2.85 13.58
C PHE A 253 6.16 -2.44 14.85
N GLN A 254 6.31 -1.18 15.24
CA GLN A 254 5.66 -0.63 16.43
C GLN A 254 4.58 0.37 16.03
N VAL A 255 3.54 0.51 16.84
CA VAL A 255 2.53 1.57 16.74
C VAL A 255 2.59 2.40 18.01
N ARG A 256 2.65 3.73 17.87
CA ARG A 256 2.63 4.68 18.99
C ARG A 256 1.26 5.32 19.19
#